data_AF-I0WNL8-F1
#
_entry.id   AF-I0WNL8-F1
#
_cell.length_a   1.000
_cell.length_b   1.000
_cell.length_c   1.000
_cell.angle_alpha   90.00
_cell.angle_beta   90.00
_cell.angle_gamma   90.00
#
_symmetry.space_group_name_H-M   'P 1'
#
loop_
_entity.id
_entity.type
_entity.pdbx_description
1 polymer ?
#
loop_
_entity_poly.entity_id
_entity_poly.type
_entity_poly.pdbx_seq_one_letter_code
_entity_poly.pdbx_strand_id
1 'polypeptide(L)'
;MYELTERRRRAIMATAAVLAATAYGDTEALGDQVIESEDHGSLLAALPPCTWGQDASWRRQMARAFDDLAGDITAGTDPEPTCTGEEMALHIILTRASSDHLAGHLDQMLAKAPAHDNDTDWAAPTSFLFQDHDVLTLYDEDGVPVRDGVNLEPEDWFLPFGDAVARDPGRGFRF
;
A
#
# COMPACT_ATOMS: atom_id res chain seq x y z
N MET A 1 -19.64 -12.94 -6.09
CA MET A 1 -18.76 -12.18 -5.19
C MET A 1 -17.37 -12.34 -5.77
N TYR A 2 -16.73 -11.24 -6.16
CA TYR A 2 -15.33 -11.29 -6.57
C TYR A 2 -14.50 -11.19 -5.29
N GLU A 3 -13.55 -12.10 -5.13
CA GLU A 3 -12.66 -12.16 -3.97
C GLU A 3 -11.25 -12.51 -4.45
N LEU A 4 -10.25 -12.17 -3.63
CA LEU A 4 -8.90 -12.64 -3.86
C LEU A 4 -8.83 -14.17 -3.79
N THR A 5 -8.01 -14.77 -4.64
CA THR A 5 -7.68 -16.20 -4.48
C THR A 5 -6.69 -16.35 -3.33
N GLU A 6 -6.62 -17.55 -2.74
CA GLU A 6 -5.66 -17.85 -1.67
C GLU A 6 -4.22 -17.53 -2.06
N ARG A 7 -3.81 -17.80 -3.31
CA ARG A 7 -2.47 -17.45 -3.79
C ARG A 7 -2.26 -15.94 -3.86
N ARG A 8 -3.25 -15.17 -4.34
CA ARG A 8 -3.17 -13.71 -4.38
C ARG A 8 -3.12 -13.12 -2.97
N ARG A 9 -3.93 -13.62 -2.03
CA ARG A 9 -3.87 -13.24 -0.61
C ARG A 9 -2.47 -13.43 -0.03
N ARG A 10 -1.85 -14.60 -0.23
CA ARG A 10 -0.48 -14.88 0.24
C ARG A 10 0.56 -13.97 -0.39
N ALA A 11 0.46 -13.74 -1.70
CA ALA A 11 1.36 -12.82 -2.40
C ALA A 11 1.25 -11.39 -1.86
N ILE A 12 0.04 -10.85 -1.77
CA ILE A 12 -0.24 -9.50 -1.26
C ILE A 12 0.27 -9.36 0.18
N MET A 13 -0.05 -10.32 1.06
CA MET A 13 0.42 -10.33 2.46
C MET A 13 1.94 -10.33 2.57
N ALA A 14 2.63 -11.20 1.82
CA ALA A 14 4.09 -11.29 1.86
C ALA A 14 4.74 -10.02 1.31
N THR A 15 4.23 -9.49 0.19
CA THR A 15 4.70 -8.23 -0.40
C THR A 15 4.50 -7.06 0.56
N ALA A 16 3.32 -6.94 1.17
CA ALA A 16 3.02 -5.91 2.14
C ALA A 16 3.96 -5.98 3.36
N ALA A 17 4.24 -7.18 3.88
CA ALA A 17 5.16 -7.34 5.01
C ALA A 17 6.60 -6.92 4.69
N VAL A 18 7.06 -7.15 3.46
CA VAL A 18 8.37 -6.71 2.95
C VAL A 18 8.39 -5.19 2.79
N LEU A 19 7.37 -4.61 2.14
CA LEU A 19 7.26 -3.16 1.93
C LEU A 19 7.20 -2.41 3.27
N ALA A 20 6.45 -2.93 4.25
CA ALA A 20 6.44 -2.39 5.61
C ALA A 20 7.86 -2.35 6.20
N ALA A 21 8.57 -3.48 6.17
CA ALA A 21 9.94 -3.56 6.71
C ALA A 21 10.90 -2.59 6.00
N THR A 22 10.82 -2.49 4.67
CA THR A 22 11.60 -1.53 3.88
C THR A 22 11.26 -0.09 4.27
N ALA A 23 9.97 0.26 4.34
CA ALA A 23 9.54 1.61 4.68
C ALA A 23 9.96 2.02 6.10
N TYR A 24 9.91 1.11 7.08
CA TYR A 24 10.44 1.39 8.42
C TYR A 24 11.95 1.64 8.39
N GLY A 25 12.72 0.77 7.71
CA GLY A 25 14.17 0.96 7.57
C GLY A 25 14.54 2.27 6.88
N ASP A 26 13.83 2.63 5.82
CA ASP A 26 13.99 3.91 5.12
C ASP A 26 13.64 5.09 6.02
N THR A 27 12.58 4.97 6.82
CA THR A 27 12.20 6.00 7.80
C THR A 27 13.29 6.21 8.85
N GLU A 28 13.91 5.15 9.35
CA GLU A 28 15.02 5.25 10.30
C GLU A 28 16.26 5.87 9.67
N ALA A 29 16.57 5.52 8.42
CA ALA A 29 17.73 6.04 7.70
C ALA A 29 17.58 7.52 7.33
N LEU A 30 16.39 7.93 6.89
CA LEU A 30 16.11 9.29 6.44
C LEU A 30 15.75 10.24 7.59
N GLY A 31 15.06 9.76 8.62
CA GLY A 31 14.45 10.62 9.64
C GLY A 31 13.52 11.66 9.00
N ASP A 32 13.78 12.94 9.27
CA ASP A 32 13.02 14.09 8.74
C ASP A 32 13.66 14.71 7.48
N GLN A 33 14.69 14.08 6.90
CA GLN A 33 15.36 14.61 5.72
C GLN A 33 14.44 14.58 4.50
N VAL A 34 14.41 15.67 3.73
CA VAL A 34 13.64 15.78 2.48
C VAL A 34 14.22 14.83 1.42
N ILE A 35 13.35 14.17 0.66
CA ILE A 35 13.73 13.40 -0.53
C ILE A 35 13.79 14.36 -1.71
N GLU A 36 14.96 14.46 -2.36
CA GLU A 36 15.20 15.44 -3.43
C GLU A 36 14.91 14.89 -4.83
N SER A 37 14.86 13.56 -5.00
CA SER A 37 14.57 12.92 -6.28
C SER A 37 14.04 11.49 -6.12
N GLU A 38 13.37 11.00 -7.16
CA GLU A 38 12.91 9.61 -7.29
C GLU A 38 14.07 8.60 -7.28
N ASP A 39 15.25 9.01 -7.77
CA ASP A 39 16.47 8.19 -7.81
C ASP A 39 17.14 7.97 -6.44
N HIS A 40 16.56 8.48 -5.34
CA HIS A 40 17.11 8.33 -4.00
C HIS A 40 17.29 6.84 -3.59
N GLY A 41 16.52 5.94 -4.19
CA GLY A 41 16.59 4.50 -3.91
C GLY A 41 15.87 4.06 -2.63
N SER A 42 15.18 4.98 -1.95
CA SER A 42 14.20 4.67 -0.91
C SER A 42 12.86 4.27 -1.55
N LEU A 43 12.15 3.33 -0.94
CA LEU A 43 10.75 3.05 -1.25
C LEU A 43 9.88 4.32 -1.11
N LEU A 44 10.19 5.20 -0.16
CA LEU A 44 9.46 6.45 0.06
C LEU A 44 9.64 7.46 -1.09
N ALA A 45 10.69 7.30 -1.91
CA ALA A 45 10.89 8.11 -3.11
C ALA A 45 9.97 7.67 -4.27
N ALA A 46 9.35 6.48 -4.18
CA ALA A 46 8.34 6.02 -5.13
C ALA A 46 6.93 6.57 -4.83
N LEU A 47 6.76 7.29 -3.72
CA LEU A 47 5.53 8.03 -3.41
C LEU A 47 5.48 9.34 -4.22
N PRO A 48 4.29 9.94 -4.40
CA PRO A 48 4.15 11.21 -5.08
C PRO A 48 5.06 12.31 -4.49
N PRO A 49 5.63 13.21 -5.31
CA PRO A 49 6.55 14.25 -4.83
C PRO A 49 6.00 15.14 -3.70
N CYS A 50 4.68 15.31 -3.61
CA CYS A 50 4.05 16.07 -2.52
C CYS A 50 4.34 15.48 -1.12
N THR A 51 4.73 14.21 -1.01
CA THR A 51 5.03 13.55 0.27
C THR A 51 6.50 13.62 0.66
N TRP A 52 7.40 14.04 -0.24
CA TRP A 52 8.85 13.94 -0.03
C TRP A 52 9.39 14.80 1.12
N GLY A 53 8.65 15.86 1.48
CA GLY A 53 8.95 16.71 2.63
C GLY A 53 8.35 16.25 3.97
N GLN A 54 7.60 15.15 4.01
CA GLN A 54 6.95 14.68 5.23
C GLN A 54 7.95 14.10 6.24
N ASP A 55 7.64 14.21 7.53
CA ASP A 55 8.54 13.86 8.63
C ASP A 55 8.59 12.34 8.93
N ALA A 56 9.47 11.94 9.86
CA ALA A 56 9.59 10.54 10.28
C ALA A 56 8.30 9.98 10.88
N SER A 57 7.45 10.80 11.50
CA SER A 57 6.18 10.35 12.08
C SER A 57 5.21 9.95 10.97
N TRP A 58 5.05 10.80 9.97
CA TRP A 58 4.26 10.53 8.77
C TRP A 58 4.77 9.28 8.03
N ARG A 59 6.09 9.17 7.85
CA ARG A 59 6.71 8.01 7.16
C ARG A 59 6.48 6.70 7.91
N ARG A 60 6.51 6.73 9.26
CA ARG A 60 6.10 5.56 10.07
C ARG A 60 4.63 5.19 9.88
N GLN A 61 3.74 6.18 9.73
CA GLN A 61 2.33 5.90 9.43
C GLN A 61 2.18 5.24 8.05
N MET A 62 2.94 5.69 7.05
CA MET A 62 2.98 5.05 5.73
C MET A 62 3.51 3.60 5.81
N ALA A 63 4.59 3.37 6.57
CA ALA A 63 5.10 2.03 6.81
C ALA A 63 4.07 1.12 7.49
N ARG A 64 3.31 1.67 8.46
CA ARG A 64 2.23 0.97 9.15
C ARG A 64 1.03 0.66 8.25
N ALA A 65 0.73 1.49 7.25
CA ALA A 65 -0.35 1.21 6.31
C ALA A 65 -0.13 -0.14 5.57
N PHE A 66 1.11 -0.47 5.21
CA PHE A 66 1.44 -1.79 4.67
C PHE A 66 1.20 -2.93 5.67
N ASP A 67 1.51 -2.71 6.96
CA ASP A 67 1.22 -3.69 8.02
C ASP A 67 -0.27 -3.89 8.24
N ASP A 68 -1.05 -2.81 8.25
CA ASP A 68 -2.50 -2.86 8.49
C ASP A 68 -3.19 -3.72 7.41
N LEU A 69 -2.81 -3.53 6.13
CA LEU A 69 -3.34 -4.32 5.01
C LEU A 69 -2.88 -5.79 5.04
N ALA A 70 -1.65 -6.06 5.49
CA ALA A 70 -1.21 -7.43 5.75
C ALA A 70 -1.98 -8.07 6.93
N GLY A 71 -2.33 -7.26 7.92
CA GLY A 71 -3.13 -7.62 9.08
C GLY A 71 -4.53 -8.08 8.70
N ASP A 72 -5.21 -7.38 7.79
CA ASP A 72 -6.52 -7.77 7.27
C ASP A 72 -6.50 -9.19 6.68
N ILE A 73 -5.51 -9.46 5.83
CA ILE A 73 -5.36 -10.79 5.20
C ILE A 73 -5.06 -11.86 6.26
N THR A 74 -4.25 -11.53 7.26
CA THR A 74 -3.95 -12.44 8.38
C THR A 74 -5.19 -12.72 9.23
N ALA A 75 -6.09 -11.75 9.37
CA ALA A 75 -7.38 -11.88 10.02
C ALA A 75 -8.43 -12.63 9.17
N GLY A 76 -8.11 -12.93 7.91
CA GLY A 76 -8.95 -13.70 6.99
C GLY A 76 -9.89 -12.85 6.14
N THR A 77 -9.66 -11.54 6.05
CA THR A 77 -10.41 -10.63 5.18
C THR A 77 -9.55 -10.17 4.01
N ASP A 78 -10.18 -9.76 2.90
CA ASP A 78 -9.46 -9.04 1.86
C ASP A 78 -9.00 -7.68 2.41
N PRO A 79 -7.87 -7.11 1.94
CA PRO A 79 -7.36 -5.83 2.44
C PRO A 79 -8.36 -4.72 2.12
N GLU A 80 -8.69 -3.91 3.13
CA GLU A 80 -9.70 -2.85 3.01
C GLU A 80 -9.08 -1.50 3.44
N PRO A 81 -8.70 -0.64 2.49
CA PRO A 81 -8.20 0.69 2.79
C PRO A 81 -9.24 1.54 3.51
N THR A 82 -8.84 2.13 4.64
CA THR A 82 -9.70 3.02 5.44
C THR A 82 -9.30 4.49 5.33
N CYS A 83 -8.17 4.79 4.70
CA CYS A 83 -7.64 6.13 4.47
C CYS A 83 -6.74 6.18 3.23
N THR A 84 -6.41 7.38 2.74
CA THR A 84 -5.63 7.60 1.51
C THR A 84 -4.26 6.94 1.56
N GLY A 85 -3.60 6.94 2.73
CA GLY A 85 -2.32 6.26 2.92
C GLY A 85 -2.41 4.74 2.74
N GLU A 86 -3.49 4.11 3.23
CA GLU A 86 -3.74 2.68 3.00
C GLU A 86 -4.10 2.40 1.54
N GLU A 87 -4.82 3.29 0.87
CA GLU A 87 -5.16 3.13 -0.55
C GLU A 87 -3.90 3.18 -1.43
N MET A 88 -3.06 4.19 -1.23
CA MET A 88 -1.75 4.30 -1.88
C MET A 88 -0.88 3.06 -1.59
N ALA A 89 -0.85 2.59 -0.33
CA ALA A 89 -0.12 1.39 0.04
C ALA A 89 -0.62 0.17 -0.73
N LEU A 90 -1.94 -0.01 -0.86
CA LEU A 90 -2.53 -1.15 -1.58
C LEU A 90 -2.20 -1.12 -3.07
N HIS A 91 -2.19 0.05 -3.70
CA HIS A 91 -1.74 0.20 -5.09
C HIS A 91 -0.29 -0.24 -5.29
N ILE A 92 0.61 0.16 -4.39
CA ILE A 92 2.02 -0.24 -4.40
C ILE A 92 2.16 -1.76 -4.18
N ILE A 93 1.42 -2.32 -3.21
CA ILE A 93 1.44 -3.76 -2.92
C ILE A 93 1.02 -4.56 -4.15
N LEU A 94 -0.12 -4.22 -4.78
CA LEU A 94 -0.64 -4.95 -5.93
C LEU A 94 0.31 -4.89 -7.12
N THR A 95 0.86 -3.71 -7.39
CA THR A 95 1.85 -3.52 -8.47
C THR A 95 3.08 -4.39 -8.22
N ARG A 96 3.63 -4.36 -7.00
CA ARG A 96 4.81 -5.13 -6.64
C ARG A 96 4.56 -6.63 -6.63
N ALA A 97 3.45 -7.08 -6.06
CA ALA A 97 3.06 -8.49 -5.99
C ALA A 97 2.85 -9.08 -7.39
N SER A 98 2.19 -8.34 -8.28
CA SER A 98 2.00 -8.74 -9.69
C SER A 98 3.34 -8.86 -10.41
N SER A 99 4.23 -7.88 -10.27
CA SER A 99 5.57 -7.92 -10.86
C SER A 99 6.41 -9.08 -10.35
N ASP A 100 6.43 -9.32 -9.03
CA ASP A 100 7.19 -10.41 -8.43
C ASP A 100 6.60 -11.79 -8.79
N HIS A 101 5.27 -11.89 -8.94
CA HIS A 101 4.62 -13.09 -9.44
C HIS A 101 5.02 -13.38 -10.89
N LEU A 102 4.96 -12.37 -11.77
CA LEU A 102 5.35 -12.53 -13.19
C LEU A 102 6.83 -12.92 -13.34
N ALA A 103 7.69 -12.42 -12.46
CA ALA A 103 9.11 -12.76 -12.41
C ALA A 103 9.39 -14.16 -11.78
N GLY A 104 8.38 -14.85 -11.26
CA GLY A 104 8.53 -16.14 -10.59
C GLY A 104 9.15 -16.06 -9.19
N HIS A 105 9.33 -14.86 -8.63
CA HIS A 105 9.93 -14.66 -7.31
C HIS A 105 9.07 -15.24 -6.17
N LEU A 106 7.78 -15.45 -6.42
CA LEU A 106 6.82 -15.95 -5.42
C LEU A 106 6.52 -17.45 -5.58
N ASP A 107 7.02 -18.13 -6.62
CA ASP A 107 6.61 -19.49 -6.99
C ASP A 107 6.75 -20.50 -5.86
N GLN A 108 7.89 -20.48 -5.15
CA GLN A 108 8.14 -21.41 -4.05
C GLN A 108 7.14 -21.22 -2.89
N MET A 109 6.75 -19.97 -2.62
CA MET A 109 5.77 -19.66 -1.59
C MET A 109 4.36 -20.08 -2.03
N LEU A 110 3.99 -19.76 -3.27
CA LEU A 110 2.65 -19.99 -3.82
C LEU A 110 2.37 -21.47 -4.13
N ALA A 111 3.40 -22.28 -4.39
CA ALA A 111 3.27 -23.72 -4.59
C ALA A 111 2.60 -24.45 -3.41
N LYS A 112 2.60 -23.85 -2.22
CA LYS A 112 1.95 -24.38 -1.01
C LYS A 112 0.45 -24.10 -0.91
N ALA A 113 -0.12 -23.38 -1.87
CA ALA A 113 -1.55 -23.06 -1.93
C ALA A 113 -2.19 -23.72 -3.16
N PRO A 114 -3.48 -24.10 -3.08
CA PRO A 114 -4.23 -24.58 -4.24
C PRO A 114 -4.19 -23.56 -5.39
N ALA A 115 -4.02 -24.06 -6.62
CA ALA A 115 -4.13 -23.22 -7.80
C ALA A 115 -5.59 -22.87 -8.09
N HIS A 116 -5.81 -21.70 -8.66
CA HIS A 116 -7.10 -21.22 -9.13
C HIS A 116 -6.91 -20.53 -10.50
N ASP A 117 -7.91 -20.65 -11.37
CA ASP A 117 -7.88 -20.09 -12.74
C ASP A 117 -7.68 -18.56 -12.80
N ASN A 118 -7.87 -17.86 -11.67
CA ASN A 118 -7.78 -16.41 -11.58
C ASN A 118 -6.48 -15.95 -10.89
N ASP A 119 -5.55 -16.86 -10.61
CA ASP A 119 -4.29 -16.52 -9.93
C ASP A 119 -3.39 -15.58 -10.74
N THR A 120 -3.55 -15.56 -12.07
CA THR A 120 -2.79 -14.70 -12.98
C THR A 120 -3.51 -13.40 -13.34
N ASP A 121 -4.78 -13.25 -12.95
CA ASP A 121 -5.55 -12.02 -13.19
C ASP A 121 -5.31 -11.03 -12.06
N TRP A 122 -4.28 -10.19 -12.26
CA TRP A 122 -3.88 -9.13 -11.35
C TRP A 122 -4.55 -7.78 -11.64
N ALA A 123 -5.31 -7.69 -12.73
CA ALA A 123 -6.14 -6.51 -13.01
C ALA A 123 -7.47 -6.60 -12.26
N ALA A 124 -8.07 -7.78 -12.13
CA ALA A 124 -9.34 -7.94 -11.42
C ALA A 124 -9.36 -7.34 -9.99
N PRO A 125 -8.35 -7.54 -9.11
CA PRO A 125 -8.33 -6.96 -7.77
C PRO A 125 -8.53 -5.44 -7.73
N THR A 126 -8.02 -4.70 -8.72
CA THR A 126 -8.16 -3.23 -8.72
C THR A 126 -9.62 -2.80 -8.89
N SER A 127 -10.46 -3.62 -9.49
CA SER A 127 -11.88 -3.31 -9.72
C SER A 127 -12.79 -3.52 -8.51
N PHE A 128 -12.35 -4.26 -7.49
CA PHE A 128 -13.18 -4.62 -6.34
C PHE A 128 -12.55 -4.32 -4.98
N LEU A 129 -11.24 -4.09 -4.89
CA LEU A 129 -10.57 -3.68 -3.66
C LEU A 129 -10.57 -2.16 -3.44
N PHE A 130 -10.99 -1.38 -4.45
CA PHE A 130 -11.00 0.07 -4.40
C PHE A 130 -12.38 0.61 -4.78
N GLN A 131 -12.75 1.74 -4.20
CA GLN A 131 -13.96 2.48 -4.59
C GLN A 131 -13.68 3.37 -5.81
N ASP A 132 -12.53 4.04 -5.81
CA ASP A 132 -11.99 4.85 -6.90
C ASP A 132 -10.45 4.71 -6.96
N HIS A 133 -9.79 5.54 -7.77
CA HIS A 133 -8.34 5.54 -7.94
C HIS A 133 -7.77 6.96 -7.89
N ASP A 134 -8.46 7.88 -7.21
CA ASP A 134 -8.16 9.32 -7.26
C ASP A 134 -6.78 9.62 -6.68
N VAL A 135 -6.30 8.80 -5.73
CA VAL A 135 -4.96 8.94 -5.16
C VAL A 135 -3.84 8.82 -6.20
N LEU A 136 -4.07 8.11 -7.32
CA LEU A 136 -3.08 7.97 -8.38
C LEU A 136 -2.89 9.24 -9.20
N THR A 137 -3.86 10.17 -9.16
CA THR A 137 -3.72 11.49 -9.83
C THR A 137 -2.60 12.33 -9.22
N LEU A 138 -2.12 12.00 -8.02
CA LEU A 138 -0.97 12.65 -7.38
C LEU A 138 0.36 12.43 -8.11
N TYR A 139 0.43 11.43 -8.98
CA TYR A 139 1.59 11.20 -9.85
C TYR A 139 1.55 12.02 -11.15
N ASP A 140 0.42 12.66 -11.48
CA ASP A 140 0.28 13.43 -12.70
C ASP A 140 0.87 14.85 -12.51
N GLU A 141 2.03 15.12 -13.10
CA GLU A 141 2.73 16.42 -12.98
C GLU A 141 1.93 17.62 -13.53
N ASP A 142 0.99 17.35 -14.45
CA ASP A 142 0.18 18.36 -15.14
C ASP A 142 -1.30 18.40 -14.66
N GLY A 143 -1.69 17.51 -13.76
CA GLY A 143 -3.08 17.30 -13.35
C GLY A 143 -3.49 18.13 -12.13
N VAL A 144 -4.66 18.77 -12.18
CA VAL A 144 -5.34 19.17 -10.94
C VAL A 144 -5.91 17.88 -10.33
N PRO A 145 -5.54 17.51 -9.10
CA PRO A 145 -6.06 16.30 -8.48
C PRO A 145 -7.60 16.36 -8.45
N VAL A 146 -8.26 15.26 -8.81
CA VAL A 146 -9.71 15.15 -8.66
C VAL A 146 -9.99 15.03 -7.15
N ARG A 147 -10.63 16.05 -6.57
CA ARG A 147 -10.80 16.17 -5.11
C ARG A 147 -12.18 15.67 -4.64
N ASP A 148 -12.71 14.60 -5.21
CA ASP A 148 -14.08 14.17 -4.92
C ASP A 148 -14.19 13.45 -3.56
N GLY A 149 -14.14 14.22 -2.47
CA GLY A 149 -14.28 13.69 -1.11
C GLY A 149 -13.07 12.93 -0.55
N VAL A 150 -11.93 12.95 -1.25
CA VAL A 150 -10.68 12.27 -0.85
C VAL A 150 -9.68 13.23 -0.23
N ASN A 151 -9.01 12.77 0.84
CA ASN A 151 -7.97 13.50 1.57
C ASN A 151 -6.60 13.42 0.87
N LEU A 152 -6.43 14.22 -0.19
CA LEU A 152 -5.22 14.17 -1.03
C LEU A 152 -4.03 14.98 -0.51
N GLU A 153 -4.25 15.89 0.45
CA GLU A 153 -3.15 16.59 1.13
C GLU A 153 -2.39 15.59 2.02
N PRO A 154 -1.04 15.49 1.93
CA PRO A 154 -0.28 14.49 2.67
C PRO A 154 -0.56 14.46 4.18
N GLU A 155 -0.81 15.61 4.80
CA GLU A 155 -1.14 15.72 6.23
C GLU A 155 -2.44 15.00 6.63
N ASP A 156 -3.37 14.84 5.67
CA ASP A 156 -4.66 14.21 5.88
C ASP A 156 -4.69 12.73 5.44
N TRP A 157 -3.59 12.19 4.90
CA TRP A 157 -3.57 10.84 4.32
C TRP A 157 -4.01 9.72 5.27
N PHE A 158 -3.83 9.92 6.57
CA PHE A 158 -4.16 8.93 7.59
C PHE A 158 -5.47 9.26 8.34
N LEU A 159 -6.22 10.26 7.89
CA LEU A 159 -7.58 10.49 8.34
C LEU A 159 -8.52 9.49 7.64
N PRO A 160 -9.47 8.88 8.38
CA PRO A 160 -10.42 7.93 7.79
C PRO A 160 -11.25 8.56 6.66
N PHE A 161 -11.57 7.76 5.65
CA PHE A 161 -12.54 8.11 4.62
C PHE A 161 -13.94 8.22 5.23
N GLY A 162 -14.68 9.30 4.96
CA GLY A 162 -16.11 9.42 5.28
C GLY A 162 -16.55 8.75 6.61
N ASP A 163 -17.38 7.70 6.49
CA ASP A 163 -17.90 6.90 7.62
C ASP A 163 -17.06 5.64 7.95
N ALA A 164 -15.86 5.50 7.37
CA ALA A 164 -14.97 4.38 7.63
C ALA A 164 -14.54 4.35 9.10
N VAL A 165 -14.48 3.14 9.66
CA VAL A 165 -14.01 2.95 11.03
C VAL A 165 -12.50 3.08 11.05
N ALA A 166 -11.99 4.09 11.77
CA ALA A 166 -10.56 4.26 11.99
C ALA A 166 -9.94 2.99 12.57
N ARG A 167 -8.76 2.62 12.08
CA ARG A 167 -7.92 1.58 12.69
C ARG A 167 -7.62 1.93 14.16
N ASP A 168 -7.48 0.92 15.02
CA ASP A 168 -7.15 1.12 16.44
C ASP A 168 -5.86 1.93 16.62
N PRO A 169 -5.90 3.15 17.21
CA PRO A 169 -4.71 3.98 17.38
C PRO A 169 -3.66 3.35 18.31
N GLY A 170 -4.04 2.39 19.16
CA GLY A 170 -3.16 1.70 20.11
C GLY A 170 -2.34 0.54 19.52
N ARG A 171 -2.50 0.20 18.23
CA ARG A 171 -1.84 -0.95 17.59
C ARG A 171 -0.31 -0.84 17.47
N GLY A 172 0.24 0.34 17.72
CA GLY A 172 1.68 0.58 17.74
C GLY A 172 2.34 0.64 16.36
N PHE A 173 3.65 0.59 16.35
CA PHE A 173 4.51 0.48 15.16
C PHE A 173 5.43 -0.73 15.33
N ARG A 174 6.02 -1.24 14.24
CA ARG A 174 7.15 -2.18 14.34
C ARG A 174 8.31 -1.49 15.08
N PHE A 175 9.02 -2.29 15.89
CA PHE A 175 10.20 -1.87 16.64
C PHE A 175 11.47 -2.05 15.82
#